data_AF-A0AAX3N5N7-F1
#
_entry.id   AF-A0AAX3N5N7-F1
#
_cell.length_a   1.000
_cell.length_b   1.000
_cell.length_c   1.000
_cell.angle_alpha   90.00
_cell.angle_beta   90.00
_cell.angle_gamma   90.00
#
_symmetry.space_group_name_H-M   'P 1'
#
loop_
_entity.id
_entity.type
_entity.pdbx_description
1 polymer ?
#
loop_
_entity_poly.entity_id
_entity_poly.type
_entity_poly.pdbx_seq_one_letter_code
_entity_poly.pdbx_strand_id
1 'polypeptide(L)'
;MISTYEQTPIEMVAFSSLTHEEQALIPASPKDSSVEKVRVNEENDSYMYSNVGNDQVYAVTFNHTGTNTSGDLVVYVDLDKETVVGKGFTLK
;
A
#
# COMPACT_ATOMS: atom_id res chain seq x y z
N MET A 1 -1.22 -26.12 22.93
CA MET A 1 -1.49 -25.63 21.56
C MET A 1 -2.15 -24.27 21.69
N ILE A 2 -1.45 -23.19 21.35
CA ILE A 2 -2.03 -21.85 21.28
C ILE A 2 -1.79 -21.41 19.83
N SER A 3 -2.84 -21.44 19.01
CA SER A 3 -2.77 -20.91 17.65
C SER A 3 -2.95 -19.40 17.76
N THR A 4 -1.85 -18.67 17.94
CA THR A 4 -1.81 -17.24 17.64
C THR A 4 -2.04 -17.11 16.14
N TYR A 5 -3.26 -16.76 15.74
CA TYR A 5 -3.49 -16.22 14.41
C TYR A 5 -2.77 -14.86 14.37
N GLU A 6 -1.48 -14.88 14.05
CA GLU A 6 -0.71 -13.70 13.67
C GLU A 6 -1.45 -13.10 12.47
N GLN A 7 -2.19 -12.00 12.68
CA GLN A 7 -2.80 -11.27 11.58
C GLN A 7 -1.67 -10.85 10.64
N THR A 8 -1.80 -11.17 9.35
CA THR A 8 -0.81 -10.80 8.34
C THR A 8 -0.56 -9.29 8.42
N PRO A 9 0.70 -8.85 8.58
CA PRO A 9 1.01 -7.42 8.59
C PRO A 9 0.50 -6.76 7.31
N ILE A 10 -0.05 -5.56 7.42
CA ILE A 10 -0.65 -4.84 6.29
C ILE A 10 0.38 -4.56 5.18
N GLU A 11 1.64 -4.39 5.55
CA GLU A 11 2.78 -4.26 4.65
C GLU A 11 2.94 -5.51 3.78
N MET A 12 2.71 -6.69 4.35
CA MET A 12 2.78 -7.96 3.62
C MET A 12 1.56 -8.16 2.72
N VAL A 13 0.37 -7.72 3.15
CA VAL A 13 -0.83 -7.68 2.29
C VAL A 13 -0.58 -6.79 1.07
N ALA A 14 -0.08 -5.57 1.30
CA ALA A 14 0.28 -4.64 0.24
C ALA A 14 1.35 -5.21 -0.69
N PHE A 15 2.42 -5.78 -0.15
CA PHE A 15 3.50 -6.37 -0.94
C PHE A 15 3.03 -7.54 -1.80
N SER A 16 2.15 -8.38 -1.27
CA SER A 16 1.61 -9.55 -1.97
C SER A 16 0.71 -9.17 -3.16
N SER A 17 0.23 -7.92 -3.21
CA SER A 17 -0.57 -7.38 -4.32
C SER A 17 0.27 -6.78 -5.46
N LEU A 18 1.58 -6.66 -5.26
CA LEU A 18 2.51 -6.14 -6.25
C LEU A 18 2.87 -7.20 -7.29
N THR A 19 3.11 -6.75 -8.53
CA THR A 19 3.72 -7.57 -9.57
C THR A 19 5.19 -7.85 -9.23
N HIS A 20 5.79 -8.87 -9.86
CA HIS A 20 7.22 -9.16 -9.66
C HIS A 20 8.14 -7.97 -9.99
N GLU A 21 7.79 -7.17 -10.98
CA GLU A 21 8.55 -5.97 -11.36
C GLU A 21 8.46 -4.88 -10.28
N GLU A 22 7.26 -4.64 -9.74
CA GLU A 22 7.04 -3.70 -8.63
C GLU A 22 7.75 -4.18 -7.36
N GLN A 23 7.70 -5.47 -7.04
CA GLN A 23 8.40 -6.05 -5.89
C GLN A 23 9.92 -5.91 -6.03
N ALA A 24 10.46 -6.01 -7.25
CA ALA A 24 11.89 -5.85 -7.51
C ALA A 24 12.38 -4.41 -7.28
N LEU A 25 11.48 -3.41 -7.24
CA LEU A 25 11.82 -2.04 -6.86
C LEU A 25 12.13 -1.89 -5.37
N ILE A 26 11.63 -2.79 -4.53
CA ILE A 26 11.77 -2.72 -3.08
C ILE A 26 13.15 -3.28 -2.70
N PRO A 27 14.13 -2.42 -2.36
CA PRO A 27 15.52 -2.85 -2.22
C PRO A 27 15.78 -3.61 -0.91
N ALA A 28 14.83 -3.55 0.02
CA ALA A 28 14.95 -4.07 1.37
C ALA A 28 13.74 -4.95 1.74
N SER A 29 13.21 -4.77 2.96
CA SER A 29 12.04 -5.50 3.42
C SER A 29 10.78 -4.70 3.18
N PRO A 30 9.64 -5.35 2.88
CA PRO A 30 8.32 -4.70 2.93
C PRO A 30 8.03 -4.01 4.27
N LYS A 31 8.68 -4.46 5.36
CA LYS A 31 8.59 -3.85 6.69
C LYS A 31 9.27 -2.49 6.83
N ASP A 32 10.08 -2.10 5.86
CA ASP A 32 10.69 -0.77 5.76
C ASP A 32 9.74 0.23 5.07
N SER A 33 8.43 -0.04 5.09
CA SER A 33 7.40 0.86 4.56
C SER A 33 6.84 1.76 5.67
N SER A 34 6.24 2.88 5.26
CA SER A 34 5.38 3.67 6.14
C SER A 34 3.92 3.27 5.94
N VAL A 35 3.17 3.20 7.04
CA VAL A 35 1.74 2.89 7.02
C VAL A 35 0.98 4.04 7.66
N GLU A 36 0.13 4.70 6.87
CA GLU A 36 -0.66 5.85 7.32
C GLU A 36 -2.14 5.65 7.01
N LYS A 37 -3.02 6.10 7.92
CA LYS A 37 -4.45 6.16 7.65
C LYS A 37 -4.78 7.49 6.99
N VAL A 38 -5.21 7.48 5.73
CA VAL A 38 -5.46 8.68 4.94
C VAL A 38 -6.92 8.76 4.54
N ARG A 39 -7.40 9.98 4.24
CA ARG A 39 -8.71 10.18 3.62
C ARG A 39 -8.60 9.99 2.11
N VAL A 40 -9.62 9.39 1.50
CA VAL A 40 -9.74 9.39 0.04
C VAL A 40 -10.03 10.82 -0.41
N ASN A 41 -9.27 11.31 -1.38
CA ASN A 41 -9.35 12.67 -1.93
C ASN A 41 -9.10 12.64 -3.45
N GLU A 42 -9.31 13.76 -4.14
CA GLU A 42 -9.17 13.82 -5.61
C GLU A 42 -7.78 13.35 -6.12
N GLU A 43 -6.73 13.50 -5.32
CA GLU A 43 -5.37 13.08 -5.69
C GLU A 43 -5.24 11.55 -5.67
N ASN A 44 -5.63 10.90 -4.57
CA ASN A 44 -5.48 9.46 -4.43
C ASN A 44 -6.63 8.64 -5.03
N ASP A 45 -7.81 9.24 -5.23
CA ASP A 45 -8.97 8.59 -5.83
C ASP A 45 -8.66 8.09 -7.25
N SER A 46 -7.80 8.82 -7.98
CA SER A 46 -7.32 8.43 -9.31
C SER A 46 -6.55 7.10 -9.35
N TYR A 47 -6.04 6.65 -8.19
CA TYR A 47 -5.30 5.39 -8.03
C TYR A 47 -6.17 4.23 -7.51
N MET A 48 -7.44 4.47 -7.21
CA MET A 48 -8.35 3.46 -6.67
C MET A 48 -8.96 2.62 -7.80
N TYR A 49 -8.95 1.30 -7.63
CA TYR A 49 -9.55 0.36 -8.58
C TYR A 49 -11.07 0.34 -8.51
N SER A 50 -11.61 0.66 -7.34
CA SER A 50 -13.04 0.70 -7.07
C SER A 50 -13.36 1.90 -6.20
N ASN A 51 -14.60 2.39 -6.34
CA ASN A 51 -15.11 3.45 -5.49
C ASN A 51 -15.23 2.89 -4.07
N VAL A 52 -14.26 3.23 -3.22
CA VAL A 52 -14.19 2.71 -1.86
C VAL A 52 -15.40 3.28 -1.13
N GLY A 53 -16.28 2.42 -0.61
CA GLY A 53 -17.45 2.88 0.17
C GLY A 53 -17.06 3.61 1.47
N ASN A 54 -15.76 3.62 1.79
CA ASN A 54 -15.15 4.25 2.95
C ASN A 54 -14.32 5.47 2.51
N ASP A 55 -14.56 6.62 3.15
CA ASP A 55 -13.78 7.85 2.93
C ASP A 55 -12.33 7.77 3.45
N GLN A 56 -11.89 6.61 3.95
CA GLN A 56 -10.59 6.39 4.57
C GLN A 56 -10.01 5.04 4.17
N VAL A 57 -8.71 5.03 3.96
CA VAL A 57 -7.92 3.84 3.61
C VAL A 57 -6.58 3.88 4.37
N TYR A 58 -5.89 2.75 4.43
CA TYR A 58 -4.47 2.71 4.78
C TYR A 58 -3.63 2.88 3.51
N ALA A 59 -2.68 3.82 3.54
CA ALA A 59 -1.64 3.96 2.54
C ALA A 59 -0.37 3.27 3.07
N VAL A 60 0.11 2.27 2.34
CA VAL A 60 1.39 1.60 2.58
C VAL A 60 2.37 2.12 1.53
N THR A 61 3.34 2.93 1.96
CA THR A 61 4.36 3.51 1.07
C THR A 61 5.66 2.74 1.22
N PHE A 62 6.11 2.11 0.13
CA PHE A 62 7.39 1.40 0.11
C PHE A 62 8.52 2.40 -0.11
N ASN A 63 9.26 2.70 0.95
CA ASN A 63 10.34 3.68 0.92
C ASN A 63 11.43 3.29 -0.09
N HIS A 64 12.09 4.30 -0.66
CA HIS A 64 13.22 4.14 -1.57
C HIS A 64 12.89 3.45 -2.90
N THR A 65 11.62 3.46 -3.30
CA THR A 65 11.16 2.93 -4.59
C THR A 65 10.95 4.04 -5.62
N GLY A 66 10.99 5.29 -5.19
CA GLY A 66 10.89 6.46 -6.06
C GLY A 66 11.99 6.53 -7.10
N THR A 67 11.63 7.07 -8.27
CA THR A 67 12.54 7.27 -9.40
C THR A 67 12.79 8.76 -9.63
N ASN A 68 13.53 9.09 -10.70
CA ASN A 68 13.69 10.49 -11.09
C ASN A 68 12.37 11.14 -11.54
N THR A 69 11.38 10.34 -11.94
CA THR A 69 10.12 10.79 -12.55
C THR A 69 8.88 10.48 -11.72
N SER A 70 9.00 9.71 -10.63
CA SER A 70 7.89 9.32 -9.75
C SER A 70 8.35 9.32 -8.29
N GLY A 71 7.44 9.61 -7.35
CA GLY A 71 7.67 9.33 -5.94
C GLY A 71 7.61 7.83 -5.64
N ASP A 72 7.58 7.49 -4.36
CA ASP A 72 7.58 6.12 -3.87
C ASP A 72 6.28 5.38 -4.23
N LEU A 73 6.40 4.09 -4.49
CA LEU A 73 5.28 3.17 -4.70
C LEU A 73 4.38 3.13 -3.46
N VAL A 74 3.10 3.40 -3.66
CA VAL A 74 2.08 3.38 -2.61
C VAL A 74 0.98 2.40 -2.96
N VAL A 75 0.57 1.59 -1.98
CA VAL A 75 -0.55 0.65 -2.06
C VAL A 75 -1.61 1.07 -1.06
N TYR A 76 -2.85 1.15 -1.50
CA TYR A 76 -3.99 1.50 -0.68
C TYR A 76 -4.77 0.24 -0.28
N VAL A 77 -4.99 0.08 1.01
CA VAL A 77 -5.67 -1.06 1.63
C VAL A 77 -6.89 -0.54 2.40
N ASP A 78 -8.03 -1.21 2.28
CA ASP A 78 -9.26 -0.86 2.99
C ASP A 78 -9.07 -0.97 4.52
N LEU A 79 -10.04 -0.45 5.27
CA LEU A 79 -10.02 -0.42 6.73
C LEU A 79 -10.02 -1.81 7.38
N ASP A 80 -10.38 -2.85 6.63
CA ASP A 80 -10.26 -4.26 7.03
C ASP A 80 -8.80 -4.75 7.11
N LYS A 81 -7.84 -3.99 6.54
CA LYS A 81 -6.41 -4.30 6.42
C LYS A 81 -6.10 -5.53 5.57
N GLU A 82 -7.05 -6.01 4.79
CA GLU A 82 -6.94 -7.23 3.98
C GLU A 82 -7.24 -6.94 2.49
N THR A 83 -8.15 -6.01 2.20
CA THR A 83 -8.61 -5.71 0.85
C THR A 83 -7.76 -4.60 0.23
N VAL A 84 -7.05 -4.90 -0.87
CA VAL A 84 -6.32 -3.88 -1.64
C VAL A 84 -7.28 -3.16 -2.58
N VAL A 85 -7.35 -1.84 -2.45
CA VAL A 85 -8.32 -0.98 -3.15
C VAL A 85 -7.69 -0.04 -4.17
N GLY A 86 -6.35 0.10 -4.18
CA GLY A 86 -5.67 0.93 -5.17
C GLY A 86 -4.15 0.80 -5.09
N LYS A 87 -3.46 1.25 -6.14
CA LYS A 87 -1.99 1.38 -6.18
C LYS A 87 -1.57 2.55 -7.06
N GLY A 88 -0.47 3.21 -6.69
CA GLY A 88 0.06 4.34 -7.43
C GLY A 88 1.46 4.71 -6.96
N PHE A 89 1.83 5.97 -7.19
CA PHE A 89 3.08 6.54 -6.73
C PHE A 89 2.79 7.84 -6.00
N THR A 90 3.53 8.13 -4.93
CA THR A 90 3.45 9.43 -4.26
C THR A 90 3.93 10.54 -5.19
N LEU A 91 3.43 11.76 -4.96
CA LEU A 91 3.98 12.95 -5.60
C LEU A 91 5.33 13.30 -4.97
N LYS A 92 6.21 13.92 -5.77
CA LYS A 92 7.54 14.39 -5.35
C LYS A 92 7.52 15.86 -4.95
#